data_AF-A0A4Q6AAA1-F1
#
_entry.id   AF-A0A4Q6AAA1-F1
#
_cell.length_a   1.000
_cell.length_b   1.000
_cell.length_c   1.000
_cell.angle_alpha   90.00
_cell.angle_beta   90.00
_cell.angle_gamma   90.00
#
_symmetry.space_group_name_H-M   'P 1'
#
loop_
_entity.id
_entity.type
_entity.pdbx_description
1 polymer ?
#
loop_
_entity_poly.entity_id
_entity_poly.type
_entity_poly.pdbx_seq_one_letter_code
_entity_poly.pdbx_strand_id
1 'polypeptide(L)' 'DLKGLEGEIKPQQLATLVIHRANGETREVVVLLRIDTPIEVDYYKHGGILPFVLRQLLAA' A
#
# COMPACT_ATOMS: atom_id res chain seq x y z
N ASP A 1 -11.12 -2.12 -6.49
CA ASP A 1 -10.03 -1.20 -6.95
C ASP A 1 -9.72 -0.22 -5.83
N LEU A 2 -8.54 0.38 -5.84
CA LEU A 2 -8.05 1.26 -4.79
C LEU A 2 -7.49 2.53 -5.42
N LYS A 3 -7.98 3.69 -4.98
CA LYS A 3 -7.50 5.02 -5.36
C LYS A 3 -6.71 5.64 -4.20
N GLY A 4 -5.86 6.63 -4.50
CA GLY A 4 -5.04 7.30 -3.48
C GLY A 4 -3.78 6.51 -3.11
N LEU A 5 -3.38 5.60 -4.00
CA LEU A 5 -2.08 4.91 -3.93
C LEU A 5 -1.09 5.50 -4.95
N GLU A 6 -1.51 6.50 -5.73
CA GLU A 6 -0.62 7.19 -6.65
C GLU A 6 0.34 8.12 -5.88
N GLY A 7 1.62 8.12 -6.26
CA GLY A 7 2.63 9.02 -5.69
C GLY A 7 3.26 8.51 -4.39
N GLU A 8 3.52 9.44 -3.47
CA GLU A 8 4.23 9.13 -2.23
C GLU A 8 3.29 8.46 -1.22
N ILE A 9 3.60 7.21 -0.85
CA ILE A 9 2.89 6.49 0.21
C ILE A 9 3.33 7.00 1.58
N LYS A 10 2.36 7.42 2.39
CA LYS A 10 2.57 7.83 3.79
C LYS A 10 2.00 6.79 4.76
N PRO A 11 2.63 6.59 5.92
CA PRO A 11 2.08 5.70 6.94
C PRO A 11 0.66 6.12 7.35
N GLN A 12 -0.23 5.13 7.53
CA GLN A 12 -1.60 5.32 8.00
C GLN A 12 -2.43 6.33 7.17
N GLN A 13 -2.08 6.56 5.90
CA GLN A 13 -2.89 7.45 5.06
C GLN A 13 -4.24 6.82 4.70
N LEU A 14 -5.20 7.66 4.32
CA LEU A 14 -6.48 7.20 3.81
C LEU A 14 -6.37 6.84 2.34
N ALA A 15 -7.07 5.77 1.94
CA ALA A 15 -7.27 5.39 0.56
C ALA A 15 -8.77 5.22 0.30
N THR A 16 -9.17 5.18 -0.98
CA THR A 16 -10.57 4.95 -1.36
C THR A 16 -10.69 3.56 -1.97
N LEU A 17 -11.37 2.66 -1.28
CA LEU A 17 -11.80 1.38 -1.82
C LEU A 17 -13.01 1.60 -2.72
N VAL A 18 -12.86 1.24 -3.98
CA VAL A 18 -13.95 1.21 -4.95
C VAL A 18 -14.40 -0.25 -5.10
N ILE A 19 -15.70 -0.46 -4.91
CA ILE A 19 -16.37 -1.76 -4.95
C ILE A 19 -17.23 -1.78 -6.21
N HIS A 20 -16.82 -2.58 -7.20
CA HIS A 20 -17.62 -2.87 -8.39
C HIS A 20 -18.48 -4.10 -8.14
N ARG A 21 -19.81 -3.94 -8.16
CA ARG A 21 -20.73 -5.06 -8.00
C ARG A 21 -21.14 -5.64 -9.34
N ALA A 22 -21.52 -6.91 -9.34
CA ALA A 22 -21.94 -7.62 -10.56
C ALA A 22 -23.18 -7.02 -11.24
N ASN A 23 -24.01 -6.28 -10.49
CA ASN A 23 -25.17 -5.56 -11.03
C ASN A 23 -24.80 -4.22 -11.70
N GLY A 24 -23.51 -3.89 -11.80
CA GLY A 24 -23.02 -2.62 -12.38
C GLY A 24 -23.00 -1.45 -11.40
N GLU A 25 -23.42 -1.62 -10.14
CA GLU A 25 -23.33 -0.58 -9.13
C GLU A 25 -21.88 -0.45 -8.61
N THR A 26 -21.42 0.79 -8.48
CA THR A 26 -20.14 1.12 -7.84
C THR A 26 -20.38 1.80 -6.50
N ARG A 27 -19.63 1.38 -5.47
CA ARG A 27 -19.61 2.04 -4.16
C ARG A 27 -18.20 2.40 -3.77
N GLU A 28 -18.01 3.63 -3.27
CA GLU A 28 -16.75 4.09 -2.72
C GLU A 28 -16.79 4.09 -1.18
N VAL A 29 -15.71 3.63 -0.56
CA VAL A 29 -15.54 3.57 0.90
C VAL A 29 -14.14 4.03 1.26
N VAL A 30 -14.04 4.98 2.19
CA VAL A 30 -12.75 5.41 2.74
C VAL A 30 -12.21 4.34 3.67
N VAL A 31 -10.95 3.96 3.48
CA VAL A 31 -10.25 2.95 4.28
C VAL A 31 -8.90 3.48 4.77
N LEU A 32 -8.41 2.93 5.87
CA LEU A 32 -7.09 3.23 6.41
C LEU A 32 -6.04 2.28 5.81
N LEU A 33 -4.95 2.82 5.26
CA LEU A 33 -3.81 2.02 4.80
C LEU A 33 -2.97 1.54 5.99
N ARG A 34 -2.88 0.22 6.20
CA ARG A 34 -2.12 -0.40 7.30
C ARG A 34 -0.65 -0.61 6.97
N ILE A 35 -0.03 0.44 6.44
CA ILE A 35 1.41 0.63 6.47
C ILE A 35 1.63 1.54 7.68
N ASP A 36 1.95 0.94 8.81
CA ASP A 36 1.82 1.58 10.11
C ASP A 36 3.07 2.40 10.45
N THR A 37 4.22 2.05 9.88
CA THR A 37 5.52 2.67 10.14
C THR A 37 6.22 3.17 8.86
N PRO A 38 7.13 4.16 8.94
CA PRO A 38 7.91 4.61 7.79
C PRO A 38 8.72 3.48 7.13
N ILE A 39 9.30 2.56 7.91
CA ILE A 39 10.11 1.47 7.37
C ILE A 39 9.28 0.47 6.55
N GLU A 40 8.00 0.28 6.89
CA GLU A 40 7.10 -0.55 6.09
C GLU A 40 6.79 0.06 4.72
N VAL A 41 6.83 1.39 4.58
CA VAL A 41 6.75 2.06 3.27
C VAL A 41 7.94 1.65 2.40
N ASP A 42 9.14 1.61 2.99
CA ASP A 42 10.33 1.19 2.28
C ASP A 42 10.25 -0.28 1.91
N TYR A 43 9.82 -1.16 2.82
CA TYR A 43 9.56 -2.56 2.50
C TYR A 43 8.57 -2.71 1.34
N TYR A 44 7.45 -2.00 1.37
CA TYR A 44 6.43 -2.01 0.31
C TYR A 44 7.02 -1.59 -1.05
N LYS A 45 7.74 -0.46 -1.11
CA LYS A 45 8.40 0.04 -2.33
C LYS A 45 9.43 -0.95 -2.91
N HIS A 46 9.98 -1.80 -2.05
CA HIS A 46 11.03 -2.74 -2.38
C HIS A 46 10.53 -4.18 -2.65
N GLY A 47 9.21 -4.36 -2.77
CA GLY A 47 8.59 -5.66 -3.07
C GLY A 47 8.42 -6.56 -1.85
N GLY A 48 8.51 -5.99 -0.64
CA GLY A 48 8.34 -6.68 0.64
C GLY A 48 9.58 -6.62 1.54
N ILE A 49 9.39 -7.02 2.80
CA ILE A 49 10.45 -7.02 3.81
C ILE A 49 11.62 -7.95 3.45
N LEU A 50 11.33 -9.17 2.96
CA LEU A 50 12.36 -10.16 2.68
C LEU A 50 13.28 -9.70 1.53
N PRO A 51 12.79 -9.26 0.35
CA PRO A 51 13.65 -8.71 -0.69
C PRO A 51 14.46 -7.49 -0.23
N PHE A 52 13.87 -6.62 0.60
CA PHE A 52 14.57 -5.45 1.14
C PHE A 52 15.77 -5.85 2.02
N VAL A 53 15.54 -6.71 3.01
CA VAL A 53 16.58 -7.14 3.96
C VAL A 53 17.67 -7.96 3.26
N LEU A 54 17.31 -8.87 2.35
CA LEU A 54 18.30 -9.67 1.61
C LEU A 54 19.26 -8.79 0.80
N ARG A 55 18.76 -7.71 0.17
CA ARG A 55 19.62 -6.76 -0.55
C ARG A 55 20.57 -6.01 0.38
N GLN A 56 20.12 -5.64 1.59
CA GLN A 56 20.99 -5.00 2.58
C GLN A 56 22.09 -5.95 3.06
N LEU A 57 21.77 -7.23 3.30
CA LEU A 57 22.75 -8.24 3.72
C LEU A 57 23.78 -8.55 2.63
N LEU A 58 23.39 -8.54 1.36
CA LEU A 58 24.32 -8.75 0.23
C LEU A 58 25.20 -7.53 -0.07
N ALA A 59 24.80 -6.34 0.39
CA ALA A 59 25.56 -5.10 0.23
C ALA A 59 26.49 -4.79 1.41
N ALA A 60 26.42 -5.59 2.48
CA ALA A 60 27.28 -5.54 3.66
C ALA A 60 28.55 -6.39 3.45
#